data_AF-A0A0Q6B984-F1
#
_entry.id   AF-A0A0Q6B984-F1
#
_cell.length_a   1.000
_cell.length_b   1.000
_cell.length_c   1.000
_cell.angle_alpha   90.00
_cell.angle_beta   90.00
_cell.angle_gamma   90.00
#
_symmetry.space_group_name_H-M   'P 1'
#
loop_
_entity.id
_entity.type
_entity.pdbx_description
1 polymer ?
#
loop_
_entity_poly.entity_id
_entity_poly.type
_entity_poly.pdbx_seq_one_letter_code
_entity_poly.pdbx_strand_id
1 'polypeptide(L)'
;MSRTLADPWFWAAIVLVLVFFVATRAIERTSSGEVILKGMDRISDPLWNRLDDFVRVVIGAFFVAIFAVGGVYLTPDLKTPAEWVSWIQLLIALGVFSKKTMPLSAAGIIFLWVLALRDYDFFHLLDYLALGVGVAAYLVLASSSKPEWHKHRFEALRWGVAIALMWSSLEKFAYPDWFYPLVVEKPFLTFGMPRDVFIPMAGVAEFTMGFGLIWTPLVRRLSAIALFLIMGTAVYPFGRVDLIGHALIMAIFVAIVADHTREVHFLPAIKRSLAGVPAGLMAALVVFVSGYWGLHMTFYGIEGRVAPAAAATEMATHSHSPEHPHGPQAIGGMGAPPKGQPDLKDVASGAAMPYPEPAGDVRAAYEATMAKMHQPMMEGMANPDPDVAFVLGMLPHHQGAVDMAEVQLRYGTDPANRELAAAIIRHQQVEIDRMKAWLLQRGVAVPE
;
A
#
# COMPACT_ATOMS: atom_id res chain seq x y z
N MET A 1 16.38 3.71 4.08
CA MET A 1 17.18 4.32 2.99
C MET A 1 18.53 3.63 2.75
N SER A 2 19.36 3.38 3.78
CA SER A 2 20.69 2.76 3.59
C SER A 2 20.64 1.38 2.92
N ARG A 3 19.66 0.53 3.27
CA ARG A 3 19.47 -0.77 2.62
C ARG A 3 19.10 -0.64 1.13
N THR A 4 18.14 0.21 0.81
CA THR A 4 17.63 0.42 -0.57
C THR A 4 18.69 0.98 -1.49
N LEU A 5 19.48 1.95 -1.03
CA LEU A 5 20.58 2.51 -1.81
C LEU A 5 21.77 1.56 -1.94
N ALA A 6 21.90 0.58 -1.03
CA ALA A 6 22.89 -0.49 -1.13
C ALA A 6 22.39 -1.67 -1.99
N ASP A 7 21.11 -1.70 -2.35
CA ASP A 7 20.51 -2.78 -3.13
C ASP A 7 20.89 -2.65 -4.62
N PRO A 8 21.58 -3.65 -5.21
CA PRO A 8 21.96 -3.60 -6.61
C PRO A 8 20.75 -3.64 -7.56
N TRP A 9 19.64 -4.27 -7.17
CA TRP A 9 18.44 -4.38 -8.00
C TRP A 9 17.66 -3.07 -8.11
N PHE A 10 17.71 -2.26 -7.06
CA PHE A 10 17.23 -0.88 -7.12
C PHE A 10 17.93 -0.09 -8.24
N TRP A 11 19.26 -0.12 -8.27
CA TRP A 11 20.04 0.60 -9.29
C TRP A 11 19.92 -0.02 -10.68
N ALA A 12 19.85 -1.35 -10.78
CA ALA A 12 19.62 -2.03 -12.05
C ALA A 12 18.27 -1.60 -12.68
N ALA A 13 17.20 -1.51 -11.89
CA ALA A 13 15.92 -1.00 -12.35
C ALA A 13 15.99 0.47 -12.77
N ILE A 14 16.70 1.33 -12.02
CA ILE A 14 16.88 2.74 -12.39
C ILE A 14 17.58 2.85 -13.74
N VAL A 15 18.66 2.09 -13.96
CA VAL A 15 19.39 2.08 -15.23
C VAL A 15 18.49 1.59 -16.37
N LEU A 16 17.74 0.50 -16.16
CA LEU A 16 16.82 -0.03 -17.17
C LEU A 16 15.78 1.02 -17.61
N VAL A 17 15.15 1.70 -16.66
CA VAL A 17 14.14 2.71 -16.98
C VAL A 17 14.77 3.96 -17.61
N LEU A 18 15.96 4.38 -17.16
CA LEU A 18 16.69 5.48 -17.78
C LEU A 18 17.02 5.17 -19.24
N VAL A 19 17.52 3.97 -19.54
CA VAL A 19 17.79 3.53 -20.91
C VAL A 19 16.50 3.59 -21.74
N PHE A 20 15.40 3.06 -21.20
CA PHE A 20 14.10 3.07 -21.87
C PHE A 20 13.59 4.50 -22.15
N PHE A 21 13.65 5.41 -21.17
CA PHE A 21 13.17 6.80 -21.35
C PHE A 21 14.07 7.62 -22.27
N VAL A 22 15.39 7.46 -22.18
CA VAL A 22 16.33 8.14 -23.09
C VAL A 22 16.14 7.63 -24.51
N ALA A 23 16.02 6.32 -24.71
CA ALA A 23 15.75 5.74 -26.02
C ALA A 23 14.40 6.20 -26.59
N THR A 24 13.35 6.16 -25.76
CA THR A 24 12.01 6.66 -26.14
C THR A 24 12.07 8.13 -26.55
N ARG A 25 12.78 8.97 -25.77
CA ARG A 25 12.94 10.38 -26.10
C ARG A 25 13.77 10.59 -27.37
N ALA A 26 14.78 9.76 -27.61
CA ALA A 26 15.58 9.82 -28.84
C ALA A 26 14.71 9.50 -30.06
N ILE A 27 13.90 8.44 -29.99
CA ILE A 27 12.93 8.08 -31.03
C ILE A 27 11.89 9.19 -31.23
N GLU A 28 11.36 9.77 -30.16
CA GLU A 28 10.35 10.84 -30.23
C GLU A 28 10.85 12.08 -30.99
N ARG A 29 12.17 12.33 -31.04
CA ARG A 29 12.78 13.44 -31.79
C ARG A 29 12.96 13.16 -33.28
N THR A 30 12.65 11.95 -33.74
CA THR A 30 12.78 11.54 -35.15
C THR A 30 11.42 11.52 -35.85
N SER A 31 11.44 11.38 -37.18
CA SER A 31 10.23 11.15 -37.97
C SER A 31 9.49 9.87 -37.56
N SER A 32 10.20 8.84 -37.12
CA SER A 32 9.60 7.61 -36.56
C SER A 32 8.76 7.91 -35.32
N GLY A 33 9.23 8.82 -34.45
CA GLY A 33 8.48 9.29 -33.29
C GLY A 33 7.15 9.93 -33.67
N GLU A 34 7.15 10.81 -34.68
CA GLU A 34 5.92 11.42 -35.19
C GLU A 34 4.95 10.39 -35.78
N VAL A 35 5.46 9.40 -36.52
CA VAL A 35 4.64 8.33 -37.10
C VAL A 35 4.00 7.48 -36.01
N ILE A 36 4.76 7.09 -34.99
CA ILE A 36 4.24 6.34 -33.82
C ILE A 36 3.13 7.15 -33.15
N LEU A 37 3.41 8.42 -32.84
CA LEU A 37 2.48 9.30 -32.17
C LEU A 37 1.19 9.54 -32.96
N LYS A 38 1.27 9.73 -34.29
CA LYS A 38 0.10 9.82 -35.19
C LYS A 38 -0.68 8.50 -35.25
N GLY A 39 0.02 7.37 -35.23
CA GLY A 39 -0.61 6.05 -35.17
C GLY A 39 -1.39 5.85 -33.88
N MET A 40 -0.79 6.20 -32.75
CA MET A 40 -1.45 6.16 -31.44
C MET A 40 -2.64 7.13 -31.37
N ASP A 41 -2.56 8.32 -31.98
CA ASP A 41 -3.69 9.24 -32.07
C ASP A 41 -4.85 8.61 -32.83
N ARG A 42 -4.59 8.07 -34.03
CA ARG A 42 -5.62 7.41 -34.85
C ARG A 42 -6.34 6.29 -34.10
N ILE A 43 -5.61 5.51 -33.30
CA ILE A 43 -6.21 4.45 -32.46
C ILE A 43 -7.09 5.05 -31.37
N SER A 44 -6.65 6.16 -30.75
CA SER A 44 -7.36 6.79 -29.65
C SER A 44 -8.37 7.88 -30.05
N ASP A 45 -8.48 8.23 -31.33
CA ASP A 45 -9.36 9.28 -31.88
C ASP A 45 -10.82 9.17 -31.37
N PRO A 46 -11.46 7.99 -31.37
CA PRO A 46 -12.84 7.88 -30.92
C PRO A 46 -13.01 8.26 -29.45
N LEU A 47 -12.03 7.89 -28.62
CA LEU A 47 -12.04 8.18 -27.19
C LEU A 47 -11.62 9.62 -26.90
N TRP A 48 -10.61 10.15 -27.61
CA TRP A 48 -10.15 11.53 -27.47
C TRP A 48 -11.29 12.54 -27.68
N ASN A 49 -12.11 12.33 -28.72
CA ASN A 49 -13.25 13.20 -29.03
C ASN A 49 -14.36 13.18 -27.97
N ARG A 50 -14.34 12.20 -27.07
CA ARG A 50 -15.28 12.06 -25.95
C ARG A 50 -14.57 11.96 -24.60
N LEU A 51 -13.34 12.46 -24.52
CA LEU A 51 -12.49 12.20 -23.35
C LEU A 51 -13.05 12.82 -22.08
N ASP A 52 -13.63 14.02 -22.17
CA ASP A 52 -14.33 14.65 -21.05
C ASP A 52 -15.57 13.87 -20.61
N ASP A 53 -16.31 13.26 -21.55
CA ASP A 53 -17.46 12.42 -21.24
C ASP A 53 -17.01 11.14 -20.55
N PHE A 54 -16.01 10.47 -21.11
CA PHE A 54 -15.41 9.26 -20.54
C PHE A 54 -14.96 9.48 -19.10
N VAL A 55 -14.13 10.50 -18.86
CA VAL A 55 -13.62 10.77 -17.51
C VAL A 55 -14.75 11.11 -16.53
N ARG A 56 -15.74 11.91 -16.93
CA ARG A 56 -16.88 12.24 -16.06
C ARG A 56 -17.77 11.03 -15.77
N VAL A 57 -18.03 10.19 -16.76
CA VAL A 57 -18.78 8.93 -16.57
C VAL A 57 -18.04 8.03 -15.59
N VAL A 58 -16.73 7.88 -15.73
CA VAL A 58 -15.95 7.05 -14.81
C VAL A 58 -15.91 7.63 -13.40
N ILE A 59 -15.74 8.95 -13.24
CA ILE A 59 -15.83 9.59 -11.92
C ILE A 59 -17.21 9.32 -11.30
N GLY A 60 -18.28 9.53 -12.06
CA GLY A 60 -19.64 9.26 -11.58
C GLY A 60 -19.83 7.79 -11.17
N ALA A 61 -19.41 6.85 -12.02
CA ALA A 61 -19.48 5.42 -11.75
C ALA A 61 -18.64 5.01 -10.52
N PHE A 62 -17.46 5.59 -10.35
CA PHE A 62 -16.60 5.38 -9.20
C PHE A 62 -17.29 5.83 -7.91
N PHE A 63 -17.86 7.04 -7.87
CA PHE A 63 -18.59 7.54 -6.70
C PHE A 63 -19.85 6.71 -6.39
N VAL A 64 -20.53 6.19 -7.40
CA VAL A 64 -21.63 5.22 -7.21
C VAL A 64 -21.12 3.89 -6.66
N ALA A 65 -19.95 3.42 -7.11
CA ALA A 65 -19.37 2.16 -6.64
C ALA A 65 -18.93 2.25 -5.18
N ILE A 66 -18.25 3.33 -4.76
CA ILE A 66 -17.87 3.50 -3.35
C ILE A 66 -19.09 3.79 -2.45
N PHE A 67 -20.14 4.43 -2.97
CA PHE A 67 -21.42 4.52 -2.28
C PHE A 67 -22.01 3.13 -2.00
N ALA A 68 -21.93 2.22 -2.98
CA ALA A 68 -22.41 0.85 -2.83
C ALA A 68 -21.54 0.01 -1.87
N VAL A 69 -20.24 0.33 -1.74
CA VAL A 69 -19.37 -0.25 -0.70
C VAL A 69 -19.79 0.25 0.69
N GLY A 70 -20.07 1.55 0.82
CA GLY A 70 -20.47 2.18 2.07
C GLY A 70 -19.33 2.29 3.09
N GLY A 71 -19.49 3.19 4.07
CA GLY A 71 -18.54 3.32 5.19
C GLY A 71 -17.13 3.72 4.78
N VAL A 72 -16.97 4.48 3.69
CA VAL A 72 -15.68 4.91 3.14
C VAL A 72 -15.73 6.40 2.75
N TYR A 73 -14.58 7.08 2.72
CA TYR A 73 -14.44 8.48 2.31
C TYR A 73 -14.32 8.63 0.79
N LEU A 74 -13.19 8.17 0.24
CA LEU A 74 -12.85 8.35 -1.18
C LEU A 74 -12.36 7.08 -1.87
N THR A 75 -11.97 6.07 -1.11
CA THR A 75 -11.49 4.76 -1.59
C THR A 75 -11.91 3.70 -0.56
N PRO A 76 -12.02 2.41 -0.92
CA PRO A 76 -12.26 1.35 0.04
C PRO A 76 -11.32 1.33 1.25
N ASP A 77 -10.11 1.87 1.13
CA ASP A 77 -9.09 1.87 2.21
C ASP A 77 -9.29 2.99 3.23
N LEU A 78 -9.99 4.07 2.85
CA LEU A 78 -10.28 5.20 3.74
C LEU A 78 -11.66 5.00 4.38
N LYS A 79 -11.73 4.15 5.40
CA LYS A 79 -12.94 3.77 6.14
C LYS A 79 -13.47 4.91 7.02
N THR A 80 -14.78 4.92 7.27
CA THR A 80 -15.42 5.84 8.20
C THR A 80 -16.72 5.25 8.77
N PRO A 81 -17.02 5.44 10.06
CA PRO A 81 -18.31 5.03 10.64
C PRO A 81 -19.47 5.95 10.23
N ALA A 82 -19.19 7.07 9.58
CA ALA A 82 -20.17 8.09 9.23
C ALA A 82 -20.94 7.72 7.96
N GLU A 83 -22.08 7.03 8.09
CA GLU A 83 -22.91 6.63 6.94
C GLU A 83 -23.33 7.80 6.03
N TRP A 84 -23.48 9.00 6.59
CA TRP A 84 -23.84 10.21 5.85
C TRP A 84 -22.82 10.62 4.78
N VAL A 85 -21.56 10.18 4.91
CA VAL A 85 -20.51 10.40 3.92
C VAL A 85 -20.89 9.79 2.56
N SER A 86 -21.53 8.63 2.57
CA SER A 86 -21.96 7.94 1.34
C SER A 86 -22.97 8.78 0.55
N TRP A 87 -23.85 9.53 1.22
CA TRP A 87 -24.81 10.40 0.53
C TRP A 87 -24.13 11.56 -0.21
N ILE A 88 -23.01 12.07 0.31
CA ILE A 88 -22.20 13.08 -0.41
C ILE A 88 -21.59 12.48 -1.66
N GLN A 89 -21.12 11.22 -1.61
CA GLN A 89 -20.60 10.52 -2.79
C GLN A 89 -21.65 10.43 -3.90
N LEU A 90 -22.90 10.12 -3.54
CA LEU A 90 -24.00 10.10 -4.51
C LEU A 90 -24.30 11.49 -5.10
N LEU A 91 -24.26 12.55 -4.28
CA LEU A 91 -24.41 13.93 -4.76
C LEU A 91 -23.27 14.34 -5.70
N ILE A 92 -22.03 13.95 -5.39
CA ILE A 92 -20.87 14.14 -6.26
C ILE A 92 -21.11 13.44 -7.61
N ALA A 93 -21.53 12.17 -7.58
CA ALA A 93 -21.79 11.36 -8.78
C ALA A 93 -22.87 11.96 -9.68
N LEU A 94 -23.92 12.56 -9.12
CA LEU A 94 -24.95 13.25 -9.90
C LEU A 94 -24.44 14.60 -10.44
N GLY A 95 -23.66 15.32 -9.62
CA GLY A 95 -23.17 16.66 -9.93
C GLY A 95 -22.08 16.72 -11.01
N VAL A 96 -21.38 15.62 -11.31
CA VAL A 96 -20.28 15.66 -12.30
C VAL A 96 -20.75 15.85 -13.74
N PHE A 97 -22.03 15.61 -14.05
CA PHE A 97 -22.54 15.64 -15.43
C PHE A 97 -22.94 17.03 -15.94
N SER A 98 -23.06 18.02 -15.06
CA SER A 98 -23.40 19.41 -15.45
C SER A 98 -22.26 20.38 -15.16
N LYS A 99 -21.97 21.26 -16.13
CA LYS A 99 -20.95 22.30 -15.99
C LYS A 99 -21.19 23.21 -14.79
N LYS A 100 -22.45 23.42 -14.39
CA LYS A 100 -22.81 24.27 -13.25
C LYS A 100 -22.57 23.58 -11.90
N THR A 101 -22.70 22.25 -11.85
CA THR A 101 -22.61 21.47 -10.61
C THR A 101 -21.24 20.84 -10.40
N MET A 102 -20.41 20.69 -11.45
CA MET A 102 -19.05 20.17 -11.35
C MET A 102 -18.18 20.87 -10.27
N PRO A 103 -18.19 22.21 -10.13
CA PRO A 103 -17.44 22.86 -9.04
C PRO A 103 -17.93 22.46 -7.64
N LEU A 104 -19.23 22.19 -7.48
CA LEU A 104 -19.78 21.72 -6.22
C LEU A 104 -19.36 20.26 -5.94
N SER A 105 -19.37 19.40 -6.96
CA SER A 105 -18.80 18.05 -6.85
C SER A 105 -17.33 18.10 -6.47
N ALA A 106 -16.54 18.99 -7.09
CA ALA A 106 -15.13 19.18 -6.74
C ALA A 106 -14.95 19.61 -5.27
N ALA A 107 -15.75 20.56 -4.80
CA ALA A 107 -15.76 20.97 -3.39
C ALA A 107 -16.14 19.82 -2.47
N GLY A 108 -17.10 18.98 -2.86
CA GLY A 108 -17.46 17.75 -2.15
C GLY A 108 -16.30 16.78 -2.04
N ILE A 109 -15.56 16.54 -3.12
CA ILE A 109 -14.37 15.67 -3.12
C ILE A 109 -13.29 16.21 -2.17
N ILE A 110 -12.98 17.51 -2.25
CA ILE A 110 -12.02 18.15 -1.33
C ILE A 110 -12.51 18.07 0.11
N PHE A 111 -13.80 18.28 0.35
CA PHE A 111 -14.39 18.15 1.68
C PHE A 111 -14.22 16.73 2.22
N LEU A 112 -14.51 15.69 1.44
CA LEU A 112 -14.30 14.30 1.85
C LEU A 112 -12.82 13.98 2.09
N TRP A 113 -11.92 14.51 1.26
CA TRP A 113 -10.48 14.36 1.44
C TRP A 113 -10.01 15.01 2.74
N VAL A 114 -10.42 16.25 3.02
CA VAL A 114 -10.08 16.95 4.27
C VAL A 114 -10.75 16.28 5.47
N LEU A 115 -11.98 15.80 5.33
CA LEU A 115 -12.71 15.12 6.41
C LEU A 115 -12.03 13.81 6.82
N ALA A 116 -11.37 13.11 5.88
CA ALA A 116 -10.59 11.92 6.18
C ALA A 116 -9.42 12.19 7.14
N LEU A 117 -8.95 13.45 7.27
CA LEU A 117 -7.95 13.83 8.28
C LEU A 117 -8.42 13.65 9.72
N ARG A 118 -9.71 13.42 9.93
CA ARG A 118 -10.25 13.07 11.25
C ARG A 118 -9.76 11.70 11.71
N ASP A 119 -9.71 10.75 10.78
CA ASP A 119 -9.49 9.33 11.07
C ASP A 119 -8.10 8.87 10.57
N TYR A 120 -7.47 9.63 9.68
CA TYR A 120 -6.18 9.32 9.06
C TYR A 120 -5.23 10.51 9.11
N ASP A 121 -3.93 10.24 9.16
CA ASP A 121 -2.92 11.29 9.13
C ASP A 121 -2.76 11.91 7.74
N PHE A 122 -2.33 13.17 7.71
CA PHE A 122 -2.00 13.88 6.48
C PHE A 122 -0.99 13.13 5.61
N PHE A 123 -0.02 12.45 6.23
CA PHE A 123 0.99 11.65 5.51
C PHE A 123 0.36 10.54 4.67
N HIS A 124 -0.61 9.82 5.25
CA HIS A 124 -1.35 8.75 4.58
C HIS A 124 -2.27 9.29 3.49
N LEU A 125 -2.86 10.47 3.69
CA LEU A 125 -3.74 11.08 2.68
C LEU A 125 -3.05 11.49 1.38
N LEU A 126 -1.72 11.61 1.39
CA LEU A 126 -0.92 11.95 0.20
C LEU A 126 -0.94 10.84 -0.86
N ASP A 127 -1.12 9.58 -0.47
CA ASP A 127 -1.33 8.47 -1.42
C ASP A 127 -2.60 8.66 -2.26
N TYR A 128 -3.60 9.35 -1.70
CA TYR A 128 -4.91 9.53 -2.31
C TYR A 128 -5.06 10.91 -2.99
N LEU A 129 -3.95 11.62 -3.23
CA LEU A 129 -3.97 12.94 -3.87
C LEU A 129 -4.62 12.91 -5.26
N ALA A 130 -4.48 11.80 -5.99
CA ALA A 130 -5.12 11.59 -7.27
C ALA A 130 -6.66 11.66 -7.16
N LEU A 131 -7.24 10.90 -6.22
CA LEU A 131 -8.68 10.80 -5.99
C LEU A 131 -9.25 12.07 -5.35
N GLY A 132 -8.51 12.68 -4.42
CA GLY A 132 -8.91 13.91 -3.75
C GLY A 132 -8.69 15.15 -4.63
N VAL A 133 -7.44 15.59 -4.73
CA VAL A 133 -7.09 16.89 -5.32
C VAL A 133 -7.07 16.84 -6.85
N GLY A 134 -6.55 15.76 -7.44
CA GLY A 134 -6.45 15.60 -8.90
C GLY A 134 -7.81 15.64 -9.60
N VAL A 135 -8.75 14.80 -9.17
CA VAL A 135 -10.11 14.75 -9.71
C VAL A 135 -10.87 16.06 -9.44
N ALA A 136 -10.76 16.64 -8.25
CA ALA A 136 -11.39 17.92 -7.95
C ALA A 136 -10.88 19.04 -8.87
N ALA A 137 -9.56 19.14 -9.06
CA ALA A 137 -8.94 20.11 -9.97
C ALA A 137 -9.42 19.91 -11.42
N TYR A 138 -9.55 18.67 -11.88
CA TYR A 138 -10.13 18.37 -13.18
C TYR A 138 -11.56 18.88 -13.32
N LEU A 139 -12.44 18.60 -12.36
CA LEU A 139 -13.84 19.04 -12.44
C LEU A 139 -13.95 20.58 -12.49
N VAL A 140 -13.12 21.29 -11.71
CA VAL A 140 -13.05 22.76 -11.77
C VAL A 140 -12.59 23.23 -13.15
N LEU A 141 -11.49 22.69 -13.67
CA LEU A 141 -10.91 23.11 -14.96
C LEU A 141 -11.80 22.72 -16.15
N ALA A 142 -12.43 21.56 -16.11
CA ALA A 142 -13.37 21.08 -17.12
C ALA A 142 -14.66 21.92 -17.14
N SER A 143 -15.10 22.44 -16.00
CA SER A 143 -16.28 23.32 -15.92
C SER A 143 -16.02 24.75 -16.39
N SER A 144 -14.75 25.18 -16.43
CA SER A 144 -14.36 26.54 -16.78
C SER A 144 -14.71 26.89 -18.22
N SER A 145 -15.29 28.08 -18.42
CA SER A 145 -15.51 28.67 -19.75
C SER A 145 -14.26 29.32 -20.33
N LYS A 146 -13.20 29.50 -19.53
CA LYS A 146 -11.94 30.13 -19.96
C LYS A 146 -11.07 29.09 -20.67
N PRO A 147 -10.75 29.25 -21.97
CA PRO A 147 -9.94 28.27 -22.72
C PRO A 147 -8.57 28.02 -22.09
N GLU A 148 -7.94 29.07 -21.54
CA GLU A 148 -6.66 29.00 -20.84
C GLU A 148 -6.66 28.07 -19.62
N TRP A 149 -7.81 27.93 -18.95
CA TRP A 149 -7.94 27.02 -17.81
C TRP A 149 -8.34 25.63 -18.28
N HIS A 150 -9.29 25.58 -19.22
CA HIS A 150 -9.83 24.33 -19.74
C HIS A 150 -8.77 23.43 -20.37
N LYS A 151 -7.77 24.00 -21.06
CA LYS A 151 -6.67 23.23 -21.68
C LYS A 151 -5.83 22.42 -20.69
N HIS A 152 -5.79 22.81 -19.40
CA HIS A 152 -4.99 22.13 -18.37
C HIS A 152 -5.75 21.03 -17.61
N ARG A 153 -7.03 20.79 -17.90
CA ARG A 153 -7.86 19.83 -17.13
C ARG A 153 -7.27 18.42 -17.05
N PHE A 154 -6.79 17.87 -18.17
CA PHE A 154 -6.16 16.55 -18.20
C PHE A 154 -4.74 16.57 -17.63
N GLU A 155 -4.07 17.71 -17.71
CA GLU A 155 -2.77 17.90 -17.04
C GLU A 155 -2.93 17.82 -15.51
N ALA A 156 -3.99 18.38 -14.94
CA ALA A 156 -4.28 18.29 -13.51
C ALA A 156 -4.49 16.84 -13.03
N LEU A 157 -5.31 16.03 -13.74
CA LEU A 157 -5.47 14.59 -13.43
C LEU A 157 -4.13 13.86 -13.46
N ARG A 158 -3.34 14.16 -14.49
CA ARG A 158 -2.06 13.52 -14.73
C ARG A 158 -1.07 13.81 -13.59
N TRP A 159 -1.00 15.06 -13.14
CA TRP A 159 -0.19 15.43 -11.98
C TRP A 159 -0.68 14.74 -10.70
N GLY A 160 -2.00 14.69 -10.47
CA GLY A 160 -2.56 13.99 -9.31
C GLY A 160 -2.14 12.53 -9.24
N VAL A 161 -2.29 11.78 -10.35
CA VAL A 161 -1.88 10.37 -10.43
C VAL A 161 -0.36 10.21 -10.36
N ALA A 162 0.40 11.04 -11.07
CA ALA A 162 1.86 10.98 -11.05
C ALA A 162 2.44 11.19 -9.65
N ILE A 163 1.92 12.18 -8.91
CA ILE A 163 2.36 12.45 -7.53
C ILE A 163 1.96 11.30 -6.62
N ALA A 164 0.73 10.79 -6.70
CA ALA A 164 0.26 9.67 -5.89
C ALA A 164 1.15 8.42 -6.08
N LEU A 165 1.44 8.03 -7.33
CA LEU A 165 2.30 6.88 -7.62
C LEU A 165 3.74 7.10 -7.15
N MET A 166 4.31 8.28 -7.41
CA MET A 166 5.66 8.60 -6.95
C MET A 166 5.74 8.62 -5.42
N TRP A 167 4.69 9.10 -4.73
CA TRP A 167 4.64 9.11 -3.28
C TRP A 167 4.51 7.69 -2.70
N SER A 168 3.52 6.91 -3.14
CA SER A 168 3.27 5.54 -2.66
C SER A 168 4.46 4.61 -2.92
N SER A 169 5.16 4.77 -4.04
CA SER A 169 6.36 3.97 -4.32
C SER A 169 7.49 4.15 -3.30
N LEU A 170 7.53 5.27 -2.56
CA LEU A 170 8.54 5.51 -1.52
C LEU A 170 8.35 4.58 -0.33
N GLU A 171 7.15 4.05 -0.08
CA GLU A 171 6.93 3.03 0.94
C GLU A 171 7.74 1.77 0.63
N LYS A 172 7.80 1.37 -0.65
CA LYS A 172 8.61 0.23 -1.10
C LYS A 172 10.11 0.52 -0.98
N PHE A 173 10.51 1.79 -1.03
CA PHE A 173 11.89 2.20 -0.78
C PHE A 173 12.22 2.30 0.71
N ALA A 174 11.28 2.76 1.54
CA ALA A 174 11.51 2.98 2.95
C ALA A 174 11.40 1.67 3.74
N TYR A 175 10.38 0.87 3.42
CA TYR A 175 9.92 -0.29 4.17
C TYR A 175 9.57 -1.47 3.23
N PRO A 176 10.54 -2.03 2.47
CA PRO A 176 10.29 -3.15 1.56
C PRO A 176 9.72 -4.38 2.28
N ASP A 177 10.09 -4.57 3.54
CA ASP A 177 9.65 -5.69 4.39
C ASP A 177 8.12 -5.71 4.59
N TRP A 178 7.44 -4.56 4.50
CA TRP A 178 5.96 -4.48 4.60
C TRP A 178 5.25 -5.23 3.47
N PHE A 179 5.92 -5.43 2.33
CA PHE A 179 5.36 -6.09 1.16
C PHE A 179 5.70 -7.60 1.11
N TYR A 180 6.52 -8.11 2.03
CA TYR A 180 6.90 -9.53 2.05
C TYR A 180 5.73 -10.47 2.31
N PRO A 181 4.82 -10.20 3.27
CA PRO A 181 3.66 -11.07 3.49
C PRO A 181 2.81 -11.22 2.23
N LEU A 182 2.61 -10.12 1.50
CA LEU A 182 1.83 -10.10 0.27
C LEU A 182 2.45 -11.00 -0.81
N VAL A 183 3.76 -10.87 -1.02
CA VAL A 183 4.49 -11.65 -2.03
C VAL A 183 4.53 -13.14 -1.67
N VAL A 184 4.56 -13.48 -0.37
CA VAL A 184 4.50 -14.89 0.09
C VAL A 184 3.12 -15.50 -0.17
N GLU A 185 2.05 -14.75 0.09
CA GLU A 185 0.69 -15.21 -0.15
C GLU A 185 0.34 -15.28 -1.64
N LYS A 186 0.82 -14.31 -2.42
CA LYS A 186 0.51 -14.12 -3.84
C LYS A 186 1.79 -14.20 -4.68
N PRO A 187 2.45 -15.38 -4.74
CA PRO A 187 3.76 -15.51 -5.39
C PRO A 187 3.74 -15.21 -6.90
N PHE A 188 2.56 -15.27 -7.55
CA PHE A 188 2.43 -14.90 -8.95
C PHE A 188 2.74 -13.41 -9.22
N LEU A 189 2.63 -12.53 -8.21
CA LEU A 189 2.90 -11.10 -8.36
C LEU A 189 4.36 -10.82 -8.73
N THR A 190 5.29 -11.70 -8.34
CA THR A 190 6.71 -11.50 -8.63
C THR A 190 7.14 -11.97 -10.01
N PHE A 191 6.22 -12.54 -10.80
CA PHE A 191 6.53 -13.15 -12.09
C PHE A 191 7.66 -14.20 -12.01
N GLY A 192 7.75 -14.89 -10.86
CA GLY A 192 8.79 -15.90 -10.60
C GLY A 192 10.13 -15.34 -10.12
N MET A 193 10.26 -14.01 -9.94
CA MET A 193 11.44 -13.40 -9.35
C MET A 193 11.46 -13.57 -7.82
N PRO A 194 12.65 -13.64 -7.19
CA PRO A 194 12.76 -13.57 -5.74
C PRO A 194 12.20 -12.24 -5.20
N ARG A 195 11.60 -12.26 -4.01
CA ARG A 195 10.99 -11.07 -3.39
C ARG A 195 11.98 -9.90 -3.23
N ASP A 196 13.23 -10.22 -2.89
CA ASP A 196 14.31 -9.24 -2.67
C ASP A 196 14.79 -8.62 -4.00
N VAL A 197 14.43 -9.23 -5.14
CA VAL A 197 14.62 -8.66 -6.48
C VAL A 197 13.38 -7.86 -6.87
N PHE A 198 12.21 -8.47 -6.73
CA PHE A 198 10.96 -7.91 -7.24
C PHE A 198 10.57 -6.61 -6.55
N ILE A 199 10.60 -6.53 -5.21
CA ILE A 199 10.04 -5.39 -4.47
C ILE A 199 10.81 -4.09 -4.74
N PRO A 200 12.16 -4.05 -4.68
CA PRO A 200 12.91 -2.86 -5.05
C PRO A 200 12.66 -2.44 -6.50
N MET A 201 12.64 -3.41 -7.42
CA MET A 201 12.40 -3.14 -8.85
C MET A 201 10.97 -2.63 -9.11
N ALA A 202 9.97 -3.16 -8.40
CA ALA A 202 8.57 -2.73 -8.49
C ALA A 202 8.40 -1.29 -7.99
N GLY A 203 9.02 -0.93 -6.86
CA GLY A 203 9.03 0.45 -6.37
C GLY A 203 9.68 1.41 -7.37
N VAL A 204 10.81 1.01 -7.98
CA VAL A 204 11.47 1.83 -9.01
C VAL A 204 10.57 1.98 -10.24
N ALA A 205 9.96 0.89 -10.69
CA ALA A 205 9.05 0.90 -11.83
C ALA A 205 7.86 1.84 -11.59
N GLU A 206 7.23 1.75 -10.41
CA GLU A 206 6.12 2.62 -10.01
C GLU A 206 6.53 4.10 -9.95
N PHE A 207 7.62 4.42 -9.26
CA PHE A 207 8.13 5.80 -9.15
C PHE A 207 8.42 6.39 -10.54
N THR A 208 9.19 5.66 -11.33
CA THR A 208 9.69 6.15 -12.63
C THR A 208 8.60 6.24 -13.68
N MET A 209 7.64 5.31 -13.70
CA MET A 209 6.48 5.42 -14.59
C MET A 209 5.53 6.53 -14.14
N GLY A 210 5.34 6.75 -12.83
CA GLY A 210 4.66 7.93 -12.29
C GLY A 210 5.29 9.24 -12.78
N PHE A 211 6.62 9.35 -12.70
CA PHE A 211 7.38 10.45 -13.32
C PHE A 211 7.17 10.50 -14.84
N GLY A 212 7.16 9.36 -15.52
CA GLY A 212 6.95 9.24 -16.96
C GLY A 212 5.63 9.86 -17.41
N LEU A 213 4.57 9.76 -16.60
CA LEU A 213 3.27 10.38 -16.88
C LEU A 213 3.40 11.89 -17.11
N ILE A 214 4.23 12.59 -16.36
CA ILE A 214 4.40 14.05 -16.49
C ILE A 214 5.51 14.45 -17.45
N TRP A 215 6.09 13.51 -18.21
CA TRP A 215 7.21 13.78 -19.11
C TRP A 215 6.75 14.19 -20.53
N THR A 216 7.43 13.70 -21.58
CA THR A 216 7.09 13.97 -22.98
C THR A 216 5.96 13.06 -23.49
N PRO A 217 5.23 13.43 -24.55
CA PRO A 217 4.04 12.70 -25.00
C PRO A 217 4.23 11.20 -25.23
N LEU A 218 5.36 10.77 -25.81
CA LEU A 218 5.58 9.34 -26.06
C LEU A 218 5.90 8.60 -24.76
N VAL A 219 6.82 9.14 -23.95
CA VAL A 219 7.16 8.58 -22.62
C VAL A 219 5.90 8.46 -21.77
N ARG A 220 5.10 9.54 -21.69
CA ARG A 220 3.85 9.59 -20.95
C ARG A 220 2.88 8.47 -21.36
N ARG A 221 2.60 8.32 -22.66
CA ARG A 221 1.62 7.34 -23.14
C ARG A 221 2.13 5.91 -22.95
N LEU A 222 3.41 5.66 -23.17
CA LEU A 222 4.01 4.33 -22.94
C LEU A 222 4.04 3.96 -21.45
N SER A 223 4.37 4.91 -20.56
CA SER A 223 4.27 4.71 -19.10
C SER A 223 2.84 4.40 -18.66
N ALA A 224 1.84 5.11 -19.21
CA ALA A 224 0.44 4.84 -18.90
C ALA A 224 -0.03 3.47 -19.42
N ILE A 225 0.42 3.02 -20.59
CA ILE A 225 0.16 1.67 -21.09
C ILE A 225 0.77 0.63 -20.15
N ALA A 226 2.04 0.79 -19.78
CA ALA A 226 2.73 -0.14 -18.90
C ALA A 226 2.06 -0.22 -17.52
N LEU A 227 1.73 0.93 -16.91
CA LEU A 227 1.00 1.00 -15.64
C LEU A 227 -0.38 0.36 -15.74
N PHE A 228 -1.14 0.62 -16.80
CA PHE A 228 -2.45 0.01 -17.00
C PHE A 228 -2.37 -1.52 -17.11
N LEU A 229 -1.39 -2.04 -17.84
CA LEU A 229 -1.18 -3.49 -17.98
C LEU A 229 -0.78 -4.12 -16.66
N ILE A 230 0.24 -3.58 -15.98
CA ILE A 230 0.74 -4.12 -14.71
C ILE A 230 -0.36 -4.05 -13.65
N MET A 231 -1.00 -2.90 -13.48
CA MET A 231 -2.07 -2.71 -12.51
C MET A 231 -3.30 -3.56 -12.85
N GLY A 232 -3.66 -3.68 -14.14
CA GLY A 232 -4.76 -4.55 -14.56
C GLY A 232 -4.51 -6.04 -14.28
N THR A 233 -3.27 -6.50 -14.50
CA THR A 233 -2.87 -7.86 -14.12
C THR A 233 -2.81 -8.06 -12.61
N ALA A 234 -2.45 -7.00 -11.87
CA ALA A 234 -2.37 -7.03 -10.42
C ALA A 234 -3.75 -7.04 -9.78
N VAL A 235 -4.72 -6.25 -10.25
CA VAL A 235 -6.04 -6.07 -9.62
C VAL A 235 -6.97 -7.28 -9.84
N TYR A 236 -6.88 -7.94 -11.00
CA TYR A 236 -7.79 -9.04 -11.35
C TYR A 236 -7.85 -10.17 -10.28
N PRO A 237 -6.73 -10.62 -9.70
CA PRO A 237 -6.72 -11.64 -8.64
C PRO A 237 -7.15 -11.18 -7.24
N PHE A 238 -7.16 -9.88 -6.92
CA PHE A 238 -7.57 -9.35 -5.61
C PHE A 238 -9.07 -9.10 -5.51
N GLY A 239 -9.78 -9.16 -6.63
CA GLY A 239 -11.24 -9.14 -6.66
C GLY A 239 -11.86 -7.75 -6.71
N ARG A 240 -13.13 -7.68 -6.32
CA ARG A 240 -14.01 -6.54 -6.67
C ARG A 240 -13.65 -5.25 -5.93
N VAL A 241 -13.27 -5.35 -4.66
CA VAL A 241 -12.99 -4.15 -3.85
C VAL A 241 -11.70 -3.48 -4.28
N ASP A 242 -10.67 -4.26 -4.54
CA ASP A 242 -9.42 -3.76 -5.10
C ASP A 242 -9.64 -3.13 -6.48
N LEU A 243 -10.48 -3.75 -7.32
CA LEU A 243 -10.89 -3.16 -8.59
C LEU A 243 -11.59 -1.82 -8.42
N ILE A 244 -12.47 -1.66 -7.42
CA ILE A 244 -13.14 -0.38 -7.15
C ILE A 244 -12.12 0.68 -6.74
N GLY A 245 -11.21 0.38 -5.80
CA GLY A 245 -10.17 1.31 -5.35
C GLY A 245 -9.25 1.79 -6.48
N HIS A 246 -8.94 0.90 -7.42
CA HIS A 246 -8.02 1.16 -8.52
C HIS A 246 -8.69 1.64 -9.82
N ALA A 247 -10.01 1.46 -9.97
CA ALA A 247 -10.73 1.73 -11.22
C ALA A 247 -10.54 3.15 -11.75
N LEU A 248 -10.58 4.15 -10.86
CA LEU A 248 -10.46 5.54 -11.28
C LEU A 248 -9.04 5.85 -11.80
N ILE A 249 -8.01 5.37 -11.11
CA ILE A 249 -6.61 5.52 -11.54
C ILE A 249 -6.38 4.80 -12.87
N MET A 250 -6.88 3.56 -13.02
CA MET A 250 -6.80 2.80 -14.28
C MET A 250 -7.48 3.53 -15.43
N ALA A 251 -8.64 4.15 -15.21
CA ALA A 251 -9.31 4.94 -16.23
C ALA A 251 -8.55 6.23 -16.57
N ILE A 252 -7.88 6.86 -15.60
CA ILE A 252 -7.00 8.00 -15.87
C ILE A 252 -5.81 7.54 -16.74
N PHE A 253 -5.26 6.34 -16.56
CA PHE A 253 -4.26 5.81 -17.49
C PHE A 253 -4.81 5.69 -18.90
N VAL A 254 -6.01 5.15 -19.07
CA VAL A 254 -6.69 5.10 -20.38
C VAL A 254 -6.84 6.51 -20.97
N ALA A 255 -7.19 7.50 -20.16
CA ALA A 255 -7.28 8.88 -20.59
C ALA A 255 -5.92 9.47 -21.01
N ILE A 256 -4.85 9.17 -20.27
CA ILE A 256 -3.48 9.58 -20.61
C ILE A 256 -3.01 8.90 -21.90
N VAL A 257 -3.34 7.62 -22.10
CA VAL A 257 -3.08 6.90 -23.35
C VAL A 257 -3.87 7.51 -24.50
N ALA A 258 -5.04 8.08 -24.29
CA ALA A 258 -5.82 8.74 -25.33
C ALA A 258 -5.41 10.20 -25.61
N ASP A 259 -4.56 10.80 -24.76
CA ASP A 259 -4.21 12.23 -24.79
C ASP A 259 -3.34 12.61 -26.01
N HIS A 260 -3.92 13.37 -26.94
CA HIS A 260 -3.24 13.89 -28.14
C HIS A 260 -2.33 15.09 -27.87
N THR A 261 -2.37 15.67 -26.66
CA THR A 261 -1.65 16.91 -26.33
C THR A 261 -0.14 16.73 -26.51
N ARG A 262 0.45 17.48 -27.44
CA ARG A 262 1.91 17.48 -27.68
C ARG A 262 2.67 18.48 -26.83
N GLU A 263 1.95 19.49 -26.35
CA GLU A 263 2.54 20.59 -25.60
C GLU A 263 3.03 20.14 -24.22
N VAL A 264 4.12 20.77 -23.81
CA VAL A 264 4.77 20.55 -22.53
C VAL A 264 4.88 21.91 -21.85
N HIS A 265 3.97 22.20 -20.92
CA HIS A 265 3.89 23.52 -20.28
C HIS A 265 4.93 23.70 -19.17
N PHE A 266 5.16 22.65 -18.37
CA PHE A 266 6.10 22.68 -17.26
C PHE A 266 7.51 22.22 -17.68
N LEU A 267 8.51 23.09 -17.43
CA LEU A 267 9.93 22.87 -17.72
C LEU A 267 10.23 22.40 -19.18
N PRO A 268 9.69 23.07 -20.22
CA PRO A 268 9.82 22.60 -21.61
C PRO A 268 11.26 22.43 -22.09
N ALA A 269 12.17 23.33 -21.69
CA ALA A 269 13.58 23.26 -22.07
C ALA A 269 14.25 21.97 -21.57
N ILE A 270 13.98 21.60 -20.32
CA ILE A 270 14.50 20.37 -19.71
C ILE A 270 13.89 19.17 -20.41
N LYS A 271 12.56 19.09 -20.49
CA LYS A 271 11.88 17.90 -21.04
C LYS A 271 12.17 17.65 -22.52
N ARG A 272 12.46 18.71 -23.29
CA ARG A 272 12.82 18.57 -24.71
C ARG A 272 14.23 18.00 -24.91
N SER A 273 15.13 18.19 -23.94
CA SER A 273 16.51 17.67 -23.97
C SER A 273 16.57 16.17 -23.64
N LEU A 274 17.52 15.46 -24.25
CA LEU A 274 17.80 14.05 -23.91
C LEU A 274 18.41 13.93 -22.51
N ALA A 275 19.36 14.80 -22.16
CA ALA A 275 19.94 14.88 -20.82
C ALA A 275 18.92 15.35 -19.76
N GLY A 276 17.78 15.89 -20.20
CA GLY A 276 16.69 16.26 -19.31
C GLY A 276 16.05 15.07 -18.61
N VAL A 277 16.05 13.88 -19.22
CA VAL A 277 15.47 12.66 -18.61
C VAL A 277 16.19 12.31 -17.29
N PRO A 278 17.51 12.05 -17.28
CA PRO A 278 18.20 11.71 -16.03
C PRO A 278 18.19 12.88 -15.04
N ALA A 279 18.35 14.12 -15.49
CA ALA A 279 18.31 15.30 -14.61
C ALA A 279 16.94 15.49 -13.96
N GLY A 280 15.86 15.30 -14.72
CA GLY A 280 14.49 15.42 -14.25
C GLY A 280 14.12 14.30 -13.29
N LEU A 281 14.50 13.05 -13.59
CA LEU A 281 14.24 11.92 -12.72
C LEU A 281 15.02 12.06 -11.40
N MET A 282 16.28 12.48 -11.45
CA MET A 282 17.08 12.76 -10.26
C MET A 282 16.46 13.87 -9.41
N ALA A 283 16.02 14.97 -10.03
CA ALA A 283 15.35 16.05 -9.32
C ALA A 283 14.04 15.58 -8.68
N ALA A 284 13.25 14.76 -9.38
CA ALA A 284 12.04 14.16 -8.81
C ALA A 284 12.37 13.27 -7.62
N LEU A 285 13.35 12.37 -7.74
CA LEU A 285 13.83 11.51 -6.65
C LEU A 285 14.24 12.35 -5.43
N VAL A 286 15.05 13.39 -5.61
CA VAL A 286 15.48 14.27 -4.51
C VAL A 286 14.27 14.94 -3.85
N VAL A 287 13.35 15.51 -4.62
CA VAL A 287 12.15 16.19 -4.07
C VAL A 287 11.27 15.22 -3.30
N PHE A 288 10.96 14.06 -3.88
CA PHE A 288 10.04 13.09 -3.29
C PHE A 288 10.67 12.38 -2.08
N VAL A 289 11.93 11.95 -2.17
CA VAL A 289 12.64 11.33 -1.05
C VAL A 289 12.81 12.33 0.09
N SER A 290 13.27 13.56 -0.19
CA SER A 290 13.44 14.57 0.86
C SER A 290 12.08 14.97 1.47
N GLY A 291 11.04 15.07 0.65
CA GLY A 291 9.68 15.35 1.08
C GLY A 291 9.13 14.23 1.98
N TYR A 292 9.25 12.97 1.56
CA TYR A 292 8.75 11.82 2.31
C TYR A 292 9.46 11.66 3.65
N TRP A 293 10.80 11.60 3.65
CA TRP A 293 11.53 11.50 4.91
C TRP A 293 11.39 12.76 5.75
N GLY A 294 11.43 13.96 5.16
CA GLY A 294 11.26 15.22 5.90
C GLY A 294 9.90 15.31 6.58
N LEU A 295 8.84 14.95 5.87
CA LEU A 295 7.48 14.91 6.42
C LEU A 295 7.36 13.81 7.48
N HIS A 296 7.89 12.62 7.22
CA HIS A 296 7.89 11.53 8.19
C HIS A 296 8.63 11.93 9.48
N MET A 297 9.79 12.58 9.39
CA MET A 297 10.51 13.10 10.57
C MET A 297 9.73 14.20 11.29
N THR A 298 9.02 15.06 10.56
CA THR A 298 8.23 16.15 11.15
C THR A 298 7.03 15.62 11.93
N PHE A 299 6.36 14.59 11.40
CA PHE A 299 5.15 14.03 12.02
C PHE A 299 5.45 12.94 13.06
N TYR A 300 6.48 12.12 12.84
CA TYR A 300 6.76 10.92 13.66
C TYR A 300 8.10 10.95 14.40
N GLY A 301 8.90 12.02 14.24
CA GLY A 301 10.19 12.21 14.90
C GLY A 301 11.33 11.37 14.29
N ILE A 302 12.56 11.66 14.73
CA ILE A 302 13.81 11.07 14.21
C ILE A 302 13.92 9.57 14.52
N GLU A 303 13.39 9.14 15.65
CA GLU A 303 13.38 7.74 16.09
C GLU A 303 12.17 6.95 15.56
N GLY A 304 11.23 7.60 14.85
CA GLY A 304 9.99 6.97 14.41
C GLY A 304 9.09 6.54 15.58
N ARG A 305 9.00 7.36 16.64
CA ARG A 305 8.10 7.07 17.77
C ARG A 305 6.66 7.23 17.32
N VAL A 306 6.09 6.14 16.82
CA VAL A 306 4.65 5.98 16.67
C VAL A 306 4.07 5.93 18.08
N ALA A 307 2.98 6.66 18.32
CA ALA A 307 2.09 6.40 19.45
C ALA A 307 1.74 4.88 19.50
N PRO A 308 1.40 4.30 20.67
CA PRO A 308 1.43 2.85 20.87
C PRO A 308 0.71 2.09 19.75
N ALA A 309 1.35 0.99 19.33
CA ALA A 309 1.19 0.22 18.10
C ALA A 309 -0.21 -0.36 17.77
N ALA A 310 -1.28 0.13 18.38
CA ALA A 310 -2.65 -0.28 18.09
C ALA A 310 -3.22 0.32 16.78
N ALA A 311 -2.55 1.30 16.15
CA ALA A 311 -3.07 1.98 14.96
C ALA A 311 -2.24 1.79 13.66
N ALA A 312 -1.00 1.27 13.75
CA ALA A 312 -0.09 1.28 12.60
C ALA A 312 -0.34 0.16 11.56
N THR A 313 -1.10 -0.88 11.93
CA THR A 313 -1.28 -2.08 11.09
C THR A 313 -2.41 -1.94 10.07
N GLU A 314 -3.27 -0.93 10.20
CA GLU A 314 -4.42 -0.67 9.32
C GLU A 314 -4.19 0.47 8.29
N MET A 315 -2.97 1.02 8.22
CA MET A 315 -2.69 2.24 7.43
C MET A 315 -1.77 2.02 6.23
N ALA A 316 -1.57 0.77 5.79
CA ALA A 316 -0.93 0.51 4.51
C ALA A 316 -2.00 0.50 3.40
N THR A 317 -1.69 1.01 2.22
CA THR A 317 -2.57 0.92 1.02
C THR A 317 -2.89 -0.53 0.59
N HIS A 318 -2.24 -1.52 1.23
CA HIS A 318 -2.52 -2.95 1.11
C HIS A 318 -2.63 -3.65 2.47
N SER A 319 -3.13 -2.97 3.51
CA SER A 319 -3.36 -3.60 4.82
C SER A 319 -4.50 -4.62 4.78
N HIS A 320 -4.39 -5.63 5.62
CA HIS A 320 -5.37 -6.71 5.76
C HIS A 320 -6.78 -6.17 6.09
N SER A 321 -7.79 -6.57 5.30
CA SER A 321 -9.21 -6.25 5.53
C SER A 321 -9.97 -7.43 6.17
N PRO A 322 -10.72 -7.23 7.28
CA PRO A 322 -11.59 -8.26 7.85
C PRO A 322 -12.74 -8.69 6.92
N GLU A 323 -13.21 -7.79 6.05
CA GLU A 323 -14.34 -7.98 5.13
C GLU A 323 -13.90 -8.73 3.85
N HIS A 324 -12.62 -8.61 3.47
CA HIS A 324 -12.00 -9.27 2.33
C HIS A 324 -10.62 -9.83 2.73
N PRO A 325 -10.56 -11.07 3.25
CA PRO A 325 -9.33 -11.64 3.78
C PRO A 325 -8.34 -11.90 2.64
N HIS A 326 -7.43 -10.94 2.46
CA HIS A 326 -6.18 -11.06 1.74
C HIS A 326 -5.08 -10.65 2.71
N GLY A 327 -4.03 -11.46 2.74
CA GLY A 327 -2.96 -11.49 3.73
C GLY A 327 -2.75 -12.91 4.23
N PRO A 328 -1.51 -13.39 4.42
CA PRO A 328 -1.28 -14.36 5.48
C PRO A 328 -1.79 -13.73 6.77
N GLN A 329 -2.45 -14.52 7.61
CA GLN A 329 -2.46 -14.23 9.04
C GLN A 329 -1.01 -14.10 9.46
N ALA A 330 -0.47 -12.88 9.46
CA ALA A 330 0.87 -12.61 9.92
C ALA A 330 0.80 -12.73 11.44
N ILE A 331 0.89 -13.97 11.92
CA ILE A 331 1.19 -14.27 13.30
C ILE A 331 2.56 -13.64 13.55
N GLY A 332 2.56 -12.50 14.24
CA GLY A 332 3.79 -11.79 14.61
C GLY A 332 3.82 -10.28 14.37
N GLY A 333 2.78 -9.64 13.85
CA GLY A 333 2.68 -8.17 13.85
C GLY A 333 1.93 -7.64 15.08
N MET A 334 2.48 -6.63 15.78
CA MET A 334 1.75 -5.90 16.83
C MET A 334 0.39 -5.45 16.28
N GLY A 335 -0.71 -5.88 16.90
CA GLY A 335 -2.08 -5.48 16.54
C GLY A 335 -3.05 -6.58 16.06
N ALA A 336 -2.71 -7.87 16.07
CA ALA A 336 -3.68 -8.91 15.71
C ALA A 336 -4.79 -9.10 16.77
N PRO A 337 -6.09 -9.03 16.43
CA PRO A 337 -7.14 -9.51 17.32
C PRO A 337 -7.23 -11.05 17.26
N PRO A 338 -7.53 -11.73 18.38
CA PRO A 338 -7.77 -13.17 18.38
C PRO A 338 -9.08 -13.48 17.63
N LYS A 339 -9.09 -14.44 16.70
CA LYS A 339 -10.35 -14.93 16.12
C LYS A 339 -11.05 -15.89 17.08
N GLY A 340 -12.27 -15.51 17.46
CA GLY A 340 -13.17 -16.35 18.24
C GLY A 340 -14.28 -15.62 19.01
N GLN A 341 -14.52 -14.32 18.80
CA GLN A 341 -15.64 -13.64 19.46
C GLN A 341 -16.93 -13.80 18.62
N PRO A 342 -17.99 -14.41 19.18
CA PRO A 342 -19.33 -14.26 18.62
C PRO A 342 -19.81 -12.82 18.79
N ASP A 343 -20.70 -12.38 17.90
CA ASP A 343 -21.40 -11.08 17.98
C ASP A 343 -21.93 -10.83 19.41
N LEU A 344 -21.44 -9.77 20.05
CA LEU A 344 -21.76 -9.40 21.44
C LEU A 344 -23.18 -8.82 21.62
N LYS A 345 -24.13 -9.17 20.75
CA LYS A 345 -25.52 -8.68 20.85
C LYS A 345 -26.57 -9.76 21.17
N ASP A 346 -26.24 -11.05 21.17
CA ASP A 346 -27.25 -12.12 21.34
C ASP A 346 -27.04 -13.10 22.50
N VAL A 347 -26.07 -12.92 23.42
CA VAL A 347 -25.78 -13.92 24.49
C VAL A 347 -26.34 -13.52 25.88
N ALA A 348 -27.24 -12.55 25.96
CA ALA A 348 -27.96 -12.25 27.19
C ALA A 348 -29.20 -13.16 27.35
N SER A 349 -29.03 -14.49 27.33
CA SER A 349 -29.89 -15.51 27.98
C SER A 349 -29.61 -16.91 27.43
N GLY A 350 -28.82 -17.71 28.14
CA GLY A 350 -28.67 -19.13 27.80
C GLY A 350 -27.77 -19.85 28.78
N ALA A 351 -28.32 -20.85 29.49
CA ALA A 351 -27.61 -21.64 30.50
C ALA A 351 -26.35 -22.33 29.92
N ALA A 352 -25.29 -22.39 30.72
CA ALA A 352 -24.01 -22.99 30.37
C ALA A 352 -24.14 -24.47 29.97
N MET A 353 -23.71 -24.81 28.76
CA MET A 353 -23.51 -26.20 28.32
C MET A 353 -22.09 -26.65 28.71
N PRO A 354 -21.87 -27.88 29.22
CA PRO A 354 -20.54 -28.35 29.57
C PRO A 354 -19.72 -28.68 28.32
N TYR A 355 -18.50 -28.15 28.24
CA TYR A 355 -17.50 -28.62 27.27
C TYR A 355 -17.03 -30.04 27.63
N PRO A 356 -16.79 -30.94 26.66
CA PRO A 356 -16.22 -32.26 26.93
C PRO A 356 -14.79 -32.13 27.49
N GLU A 357 -14.48 -32.88 28.55
CA GLU A 357 -13.13 -32.89 29.12
C GLU A 357 -12.09 -33.43 28.11
N PRO A 358 -10.89 -32.82 28.02
CA PRO A 358 -9.77 -33.42 27.28
C PRO A 358 -9.39 -34.77 27.90
N ALA A 359 -8.98 -35.73 27.06
CA ALA A 359 -8.38 -36.98 27.55
C ALA A 359 -7.22 -36.68 28.52
N GLY A 360 -7.17 -37.38 29.67
CA GLY A 360 -6.29 -37.04 30.80
C GLY A 360 -4.80 -36.86 30.45
N ASP A 361 -4.32 -37.55 29.42
CA ASP A 361 -2.93 -37.47 28.95
C ASP A 361 -2.57 -36.11 28.32
N VAL A 362 -3.52 -35.45 27.66
CA VAL A 362 -3.27 -34.15 26.99
C VAL A 362 -3.26 -33.00 28.00
N ARG A 363 -4.17 -33.05 28.98
CA ARG A 363 -4.22 -32.04 30.05
C ARG A 363 -2.93 -32.04 30.87
N ALA A 364 -2.46 -33.22 31.27
CA ALA A 364 -1.21 -33.37 32.02
C ALA A 364 0.01 -32.88 31.21
N ALA A 365 0.02 -33.08 29.88
CA ALA A 365 1.09 -32.59 29.02
C ALA A 365 1.17 -31.06 29.02
N TYR A 366 0.05 -30.35 28.83
CA TYR A 366 0.02 -28.88 28.87
C TYR A 366 0.31 -28.30 30.26
N GLU A 367 -0.17 -28.95 31.33
CA GLU A 367 0.16 -28.53 32.70
C GLU A 367 1.66 -28.63 32.96
N ALA A 368 2.31 -29.68 32.47
CA ALA A 368 3.75 -29.87 32.60
C ALA A 368 4.57 -28.80 31.85
N THR A 369 4.16 -28.38 30.65
CA THR A 369 4.86 -27.32 29.91
C THR A 369 4.74 -25.97 30.63
N MET A 370 3.56 -25.64 31.15
CA MET A 370 3.34 -24.41 31.91
C MET A 370 4.14 -24.38 33.22
N ALA A 371 4.21 -25.52 33.93
CA ALA A 371 5.00 -25.63 35.15
C ALA A 371 6.50 -25.44 34.90
N LYS A 372 7.04 -25.98 33.78
CA LYS A 372 8.44 -25.80 33.39
C LYS A 372 8.80 -24.36 33.06
N MET A 373 7.87 -23.61 32.46
CA MET A 373 8.08 -22.21 32.11
C MET A 373 8.02 -21.27 33.33
N HIS A 374 7.06 -21.49 34.24
CA HIS A 374 6.68 -20.49 35.23
C HIS A 374 7.82 -20.12 36.19
N GLN A 375 8.50 -21.10 36.77
CA GLN A 375 9.51 -20.85 37.79
C GLN A 375 10.77 -20.14 37.23
N PRO A 376 11.41 -20.61 36.14
CA PRO A 376 12.57 -19.92 35.57
C PRO A 376 12.24 -18.51 35.04
N MET A 377 11.01 -18.29 34.55
CA MET A 377 10.57 -16.97 34.12
C MET A 377 10.54 -15.98 35.29
N MET A 378 9.96 -16.37 36.42
CA MET A 378 9.90 -15.53 37.62
C MET A 378 11.31 -15.25 38.18
N GLU A 379 12.20 -16.24 38.15
CA GLU A 379 13.59 -16.07 38.56
C GLU A 379 14.36 -15.12 37.64
N GLY A 380 14.17 -15.25 36.33
CA GLY A 380 14.78 -14.36 35.34
C GLY A 380 14.34 -12.90 35.50
N MET A 381 13.04 -12.68 35.71
CA MET A 381 12.46 -11.34 35.92
C MET A 381 12.87 -10.67 37.23
N ALA A 382 13.44 -11.43 38.19
CA ALA A 382 13.94 -10.88 39.45
C ALA A 382 15.32 -10.21 39.30
N ASN A 383 15.93 -10.22 38.10
CA ASN A 383 17.19 -9.55 37.87
C ASN A 383 17.04 -8.02 38.05
N PRO A 384 17.96 -7.34 38.76
CA PRO A 384 17.87 -5.90 39.00
C PRO A 384 18.11 -5.05 37.74
N ASP A 385 18.76 -5.60 36.71
CA ASP A 385 18.91 -4.95 35.41
C ASP A 385 17.65 -5.25 34.56
N PRO A 386 16.87 -4.23 34.16
CA PRO A 386 15.61 -4.44 33.44
C PRO A 386 15.80 -5.07 32.06
N ASP A 387 16.92 -4.80 31.37
CA ASP A 387 17.19 -5.38 30.04
C ASP A 387 17.53 -6.86 30.17
N VAL A 388 18.33 -7.21 31.18
CA VAL A 388 18.67 -8.60 31.49
C VAL A 388 17.45 -9.35 32.04
N ALA A 389 16.65 -8.72 32.89
CA ALA A 389 15.41 -9.29 33.44
C ALA A 389 14.41 -9.63 32.34
N PHE A 390 14.26 -8.75 31.35
CA PHE A 390 13.40 -8.99 30.20
C PHE A 390 13.86 -10.22 29.41
N VAL A 391 15.15 -10.29 29.07
CA VAL A 391 15.69 -11.39 28.26
C VAL A 391 15.67 -12.72 29.03
N LEU A 392 16.04 -12.72 30.31
CA LEU A 392 15.99 -13.92 31.16
C LEU A 392 14.56 -14.40 31.44
N GLY A 393 13.58 -13.49 31.52
CA GLY A 393 12.17 -13.86 31.63
C GLY A 393 11.57 -14.36 30.31
N MET A 394 11.95 -13.76 29.18
CA MET A 394 11.38 -14.11 27.87
C MET A 394 11.90 -15.45 27.32
N LEU A 395 13.11 -15.85 27.71
CA LEU A 395 13.72 -17.11 27.28
C LEU A 395 12.89 -18.37 27.68
N PRO A 396 12.51 -18.58 28.96
CA PRO A 396 11.60 -19.66 29.34
C PRO A 396 10.18 -19.45 28.82
N HIS A 397 9.71 -18.21 28.63
CA HIS A 397 8.41 -17.94 28.01
C HIS A 397 8.32 -18.46 26.57
N HIS A 398 9.35 -18.19 25.75
CA HIS A 398 9.43 -18.71 24.39
C HIS A 398 9.65 -20.22 24.36
N GLN A 399 10.45 -20.77 25.28
CA GLN A 399 10.61 -22.22 25.40
C GLN A 399 9.28 -22.90 25.77
N GLY A 400 8.48 -22.31 26.68
CA GLY A 400 7.15 -22.79 27.02
C GLY A 400 6.20 -22.83 25.81
N ALA A 401 6.26 -21.82 24.95
CA ALA A 401 5.47 -21.78 23.70
C ALA A 401 5.91 -22.87 22.70
N VAL A 402 7.22 -23.14 22.60
CA VAL A 402 7.77 -24.24 21.79
C VAL A 402 7.28 -25.59 22.32
N ASP A 403 7.42 -25.83 23.62
CA ASP A 403 6.99 -27.08 24.27
C ASP A 403 5.49 -27.32 24.09
N MET A 404 4.65 -26.28 24.23
CA MET A 404 3.21 -26.37 23.98
C MET A 404 2.88 -26.67 22.51
N ALA A 405 3.61 -26.07 21.57
CA ALA A 405 3.45 -26.35 20.15
C ALA A 405 3.83 -27.82 19.83
N GLU A 406 4.83 -28.38 20.49
CA GLU A 406 5.17 -29.81 20.36
C GLU A 406 4.04 -30.72 20.89
N VAL A 407 3.38 -30.35 21.99
CA VAL A 407 2.18 -31.05 22.48
C VAL A 407 1.07 -31.01 21.41
N GLN A 408 0.84 -29.86 20.77
CA GLN A 408 -0.14 -29.74 19.68
C GLN A 408 0.23 -30.60 18.45
N LEU A 409 1.51 -30.68 18.09
CA LEU A 409 1.98 -31.56 17.01
C LEU A 409 1.88 -33.05 17.35
N ARG A 410 1.95 -33.40 18.63
CA ARG A 410 1.86 -34.79 19.10
C ARG A 410 0.42 -35.28 19.22
N TYR A 411 -0.47 -34.47 19.81
CA TYR A 411 -1.84 -34.90 20.16
C TYR A 411 -2.92 -34.27 19.29
N GLY A 412 -2.67 -33.11 18.68
CA GLY A 412 -3.64 -32.40 17.87
C GLY A 412 -3.83 -33.00 16.48
N THR A 413 -5.07 -33.05 16.01
CA THR A 413 -5.43 -33.61 14.69
C THR A 413 -5.85 -32.56 13.67
N ASP A 414 -6.17 -31.34 14.10
CA ASP A 414 -6.57 -30.26 13.20
C ASP A 414 -5.37 -29.76 12.36
N PRO A 415 -5.44 -29.79 11.02
CA PRO A 415 -4.32 -29.42 10.16
C PRO A 415 -3.84 -27.98 10.35
N ALA A 416 -4.76 -27.02 10.55
CA ALA A 416 -4.41 -25.61 10.71
C ALA A 416 -3.66 -25.37 12.02
N ASN A 417 -4.11 -25.98 13.13
CA ASN A 417 -3.44 -25.86 14.42
C ASN A 417 -2.08 -26.58 14.45
N ARG A 418 -1.90 -27.64 13.67
CA ARG A 418 -0.59 -28.31 13.52
C ARG A 418 0.38 -27.47 12.70
N GLU A 419 -0.09 -26.82 11.64
CA GLU A 419 0.72 -25.89 10.85
C GLU A 419 1.15 -24.69 11.70
N LEU A 420 0.22 -24.12 12.47
CA LEU A 420 0.48 -23.08 13.46
C LEU A 420 1.57 -23.51 14.45
N ALA A 421 1.45 -24.69 15.04
CA ALA A 421 2.42 -25.22 15.99
C ALA A 421 3.82 -25.35 15.36
N ALA A 422 3.92 -25.88 14.14
CA ALA A 422 5.19 -25.96 13.42
C ALA A 422 5.80 -24.59 13.13
N ALA A 423 4.98 -23.57 12.87
CA ALA A 423 5.44 -22.19 12.69
C ALA A 423 5.95 -21.58 13.99
N ILE A 424 5.21 -21.74 15.10
CA ILE A 424 5.63 -21.28 16.44
C ILE A 424 7.01 -21.81 16.78
N ILE A 425 7.27 -23.10 16.59
CA ILE A 425 8.58 -23.71 16.86
C ILE A 425 9.69 -23.00 16.06
N ARG A 426 9.52 -22.83 14.75
CA ARG A 426 10.54 -22.20 13.89
C ARG A 426 10.85 -20.75 14.30
N HIS A 427 9.82 -19.95 14.58
CA HIS A 427 9.99 -18.53 14.88
C HIS A 427 10.56 -18.31 16.28
N GLN A 428 10.00 -19.00 17.28
CA GLN A 428 10.43 -18.87 18.66
C GLN A 428 11.85 -19.39 18.87
N GLN A 429 12.28 -20.41 18.12
CA GLN A 429 13.67 -20.90 18.19
C GLN A 429 14.68 -19.84 17.74
N VAL A 430 14.37 -19.06 16.69
CA VAL A 430 15.25 -17.97 16.22
C VAL A 430 15.38 -16.88 17.28
N GLU A 431 14.28 -16.54 17.97
CA GLU A 431 14.28 -15.55 19.04
C GLU A 431 15.03 -16.04 20.29
N ILE A 432 14.87 -17.33 20.65
CA ILE A 432 15.65 -17.99 21.70
C ILE A 432 17.15 -17.91 21.40
N ASP A 433 17.58 -18.28 20.19
CA ASP A 433 18.99 -18.26 19.80
C ASP A 433 19.57 -16.84 19.86
N ARG A 434 18.78 -15.84 19.44
CA ARG A 434 19.15 -14.42 19.53
C ARG A 434 19.30 -13.96 20.98
N MET A 435 18.38 -14.34 21.87
CA MET A 435 18.44 -14.00 23.29
C MET A 435 19.63 -14.66 23.99
N LYS A 436 19.89 -15.95 23.70
CA LYS A 436 21.07 -16.67 24.20
C LYS A 436 22.36 -15.97 23.76
N ALA A 437 22.47 -15.60 22.49
CA ALA A 437 23.63 -14.86 21.98
C ALA A 437 23.80 -13.48 22.66
N TRP A 438 22.68 -12.78 22.90
CA TRP A 438 22.69 -11.47 23.56
C TRP A 438 23.20 -11.53 25.01
N LEU A 439 22.80 -12.57 25.77
CA LEU A 439 23.27 -12.82 27.14
C LEU A 439 24.77 -13.16 27.17
N LEU A 440 25.22 -14.05 26.28
CA LEU A 440 26.63 -14.45 26.18
C LEU A 440 27.55 -13.26 25.87
N GLN A 441 27.14 -12.35 24.97
CA GLN A 441 27.90 -11.14 24.65
C GLN A 441 28.10 -10.20 25.86
N ARG A 442 27.23 -10.32 26.88
CA ARG A 442 27.26 -9.50 28.10
C ARG A 442 27.83 -10.25 29.30
N GLY A 443 28.34 -11.46 29.11
CA GLY A 443 28.87 -12.30 30.19
C GLY A 443 27.80 -12.76 31.19
N VAL A 444 26.52 -12.70 30.81
CA VAL A 444 25.42 -13.22 31.63
C VAL A 444 25.25 -14.70 31.33
N ALA A 445 25.17 -15.52 32.38
CA ALA A 445 24.94 -16.95 32.24
C ALA A 445 23.59 -17.21 31.57
N VAL A 446 23.58 -18.11 30.58
CA VAL A 446 22.36 -18.57 29.92
C VAL A 446 21.76 -19.69 30.77
N PRO A 447 20.52 -19.56 31.26
CA PRO A 447 19.83 -20.65 31.92
C PRO A 447 19.65 -21.84 30.96
N GLU A 448 19.83 -23.06 31.46
CA GLU A 448 19.64 -24.29 30.67
C GLU A 448 18.18 -24.52 30.28
#